data_AF-A0A6M0GE72-F1
#
_entry.id   AF-A0A6M0GE72-F1
#
_cell.length_a   1.000
_cell.length_b   1.000
_cell.length_c   1.000
_cell.angle_alpha   90.00
_cell.angle_beta   90.00
_cell.angle_gamma   90.00
#
_symmetry.space_group_name_H-M   'P 1'
#
loop_
_entity.id
_entity.type
_entity.pdbx_description
1 polymer ?
#
loop_
_entity_poly.entity_id
_entity_poly.type
_entity_poly.pdbx_seq_one_letter_code
_entity_poly.pdbx_strand_id
1 'polypeptide(L)' 'MSFSADGKNLVAGGYNGTAKLWQFLEPYNLDYLLAEGCNWLEEYLESNPEVGKTLDVCEE' A
#
# COMPACT_ATOMS: atom_id res chain seq x y z
N MET A 1 0.45 12.35 4.14
CA MET A 1 0.24 10.98 4.65
C MET A 1 1.60 10.30 4.65
N SER A 2 1.91 9.47 5.65
CA SER A 2 3.22 8.81 5.76
C SER A 2 3.11 7.53 6.58
N PHE A 3 3.87 6.51 6.18
CA PHE A 3 4.07 5.29 6.96
C PHE A 3 5.28 5.43 7.89
N SER A 4 5.25 4.75 9.04
CA SER A 4 6.45 4.55 9.85
C SER A 4 7.48 3.71 9.08
N ALA A 5 8.76 3.83 9.43
CA ALA A 5 9.84 3.12 8.74
C ALA A 5 9.71 1.59 8.79
N ASP A 6 9.01 1.05 9.80
CA ASP A 6 8.71 -0.38 9.95
C ASP A 6 7.39 -0.80 9.26
N GLY A 7 6.69 0.13 8.60
CA GLY A 7 5.44 -0.13 7.89
C GLY A 7 4.23 -0.45 8.78
N LYS A 8 4.34 -0.38 10.11
CA LYS A 8 3.26 -0.79 11.04
C LYS A 8 2.29 0.33 11.39
N ASN A 9 2.62 1.58 11.06
CA ASN A 9 1.77 2.72 11.35
C ASN A 9 1.57 3.58 10.11
N LEU A 10 0.36 4.12 9.96
CA LEU A 10 0.03 5.11 8.94
C LEU A 10 -0.51 6.36 9.61
N VAL A 11 0.08 7.52 9.30
CA VAL A 11 -0.41 8.84 9.71
C VAL A 11 -0.95 9.60 8.52
N ALA A 12 -2.19 10.09 8.64
CA ALA A 12 -2.82 10.96 7.66
C ALA A 12 -3.37 12.23 8.32
N GLY A 13 -2.93 13.40 7.84
CA GLY A 13 -3.50 14.69 8.22
C GLY A 13 -4.78 14.98 7.42
N GLY A 14 -5.76 15.60 8.07
CA GLY A 14 -7.01 16.06 7.48
C GLY A 14 -7.10 17.59 7.46
N TYR A 15 -7.92 18.11 6.53
CA TYR A 15 -8.16 19.55 6.39
C TYR A 15 -8.80 20.21 7.62
N ASN A 16 -9.42 19.43 8.49
CA ASN A 16 -9.99 19.87 9.76
C ASN A 16 -8.93 20.05 10.88
N GLY A 17 -7.64 19.99 10.55
CA GLY A 17 -6.55 20.13 11.51
C GLY A 17 -6.33 18.89 12.40
N THR A 18 -6.98 17.76 12.11
CA THR A 18 -6.74 16.51 12.84
C THR A 18 -5.83 15.58 12.06
N ALA A 19 -5.10 14.73 12.80
CA ALA A 19 -4.38 13.60 12.21
C ALA A 19 -5.03 12.29 12.68
N LYS A 20 -5.13 11.32 11.79
CA LYS A 20 -5.48 9.93 12.12
C LYS A 20 -4.20 9.11 12.13
N LEU A 21 -4.06 8.29 13.16
CA LEU A 21 -3.05 7.25 13.29
C LEU A 21 -3.75 5.91 13.17
N TRP A 22 -3.32 5.09 12.22
CA TRP A 22 -3.71 3.69 12.13
C TRP A 22 -2.52 2.83 12.52
N GLN A 23 -2.76 1.85 13.38
CA GLN A 23 -1.79 0.85 13.81
C GLN A 23 -2.23 -0.48 13.20
N PHE A 24 -1.39 -1.05 12.34
CA PHE A 24 -1.64 -2.37 11.79
C PHE A 24 -1.19 -3.44 12.79
N LEU A 25 -2.00 -4.49 12.92
CA LEU A 25 -1.71 -5.63 13.78
C LEU A 25 -1.11 -6.74 12.93
N GLU A 26 -0.13 -7.47 13.47
CA GLU A 26 0.46 -8.61 12.77
C GLU A 26 -0.62 -9.60 12.28
N PRO A 27 -0.50 -10.13 11.04
CA PRO A 27 0.64 -10.00 10.11
C PRO A 27 0.59 -8.75 9.20
N TYR A 28 -0.35 -7.83 9.41
CA TYR A 28 -0.57 -6.70 8.52
C TYR A 28 0.50 -5.61 8.73
N ASN A 29 1.28 -5.34 7.69
CA ASN A 29 2.19 -4.21 7.56
C ASN A 29 2.13 -3.67 6.12
N LEU A 30 2.88 -2.60 5.81
CA LEU A 30 2.88 -2.02 4.47
C LEU A 30 3.22 -3.05 3.38
N ASP A 31 4.28 -3.85 3.57
CA ASP A 31 4.72 -4.82 2.57
C ASP A 31 3.66 -5.89 2.30
N TYR A 32 3.03 -6.42 3.36
CA TYR A 32 1.92 -7.36 3.25
C TYR A 32 0.75 -6.76 2.47
N LEU A 33 0.37 -5.51 2.78
CA LEU A 33 -0.75 -4.84 2.10
C LEU A 33 -0.44 -4.55 0.62
N LEU A 34 0.81 -4.23 0.29
CA LEU A 34 1.25 -4.03 -1.09
C LEU A 34 1.20 -5.34 -1.87
N ALA A 35 1.73 -6.44 -1.31
CA ALA A 35 1.67 -7.76 -1.92
C ALA A 35 0.23 -8.22 -2.17
N GLU A 36 -0.66 -8.06 -1.17
CA GLU A 36 -2.08 -8.36 -1.35
C GLU A 36 -2.76 -7.48 -2.41
N GLY A 37 -2.35 -6.22 -2.51
CA GLY A 37 -2.80 -5.31 -3.57
C GLY A 37 -2.38 -5.78 -4.96
N CYS A 38 -1.13 -6.25 -5.11
CA CYS A 38 -0.63 -6.81 -6.36
C CYS A 38 -1.35 -8.11 -6.73
N ASN A 39 -1.54 -9.02 -5.76
CA ASN A 39 -2.32 -10.25 -5.93
C ASN A 39 -3.75 -9.95 -6.40
N TRP A 40 -4.39 -8.94 -5.83
CA TRP A 40 -5.74 -8.53 -6.24
C TRP A 40 -5.79 -7.98 -7.67
N LEU A 41 -4.69 -7.37 -8.15
CA LEU A 41 -4.59 -6.76 -9.47
C LEU A 41 -4.07 -7.70 -10.56
N GLU A 42 -3.67 -8.93 -10.25
CA GLU A 42 -2.98 -9.86 -11.16
C GLU A 42 -3.62 -9.93 -12.55
N GLU A 43 -4.89 -10.36 -12.65
CA GLU A 43 -5.61 -10.48 -13.92
C GLU A 43 -5.75 -9.14 -14.68
N TYR A 44 -5.86 -8.03 -13.93
CA TYR A 44 -5.94 -6.70 -14.54
C TYR A 44 -4.60 -6.31 -15.16
N LEU A 45 -3.48 -6.59 -14.50
CA LEU A 45 -2.15 -6.27 -15.00
C LEU A 45 -1.77 -7.15 -16.20
N GLU A 46 -2.20 -8.41 -16.24
CA GLU A 46 -2.04 -9.28 -17.41
C GLU A 46 -2.69 -8.69 -18.67
N SER A 47 -3.88 -8.10 -18.52
CA SER A 47 -4.61 -7.47 -19.64
C SER A 47 -4.18 -6.02 -19.92
N ASN A 48 -3.44 -5.40 -19.01
CA ASN A 48 -3.00 -3.99 -19.09
C ASN A 48 -1.48 -3.86 -18.79
N PRO A 49 -0.61 -4.45 -19.63
CA PRO A 49 0.82 -4.58 -19.33
C PRO A 49 1.56 -3.24 -19.22
N GLU A 50 1.09 -2.19 -19.91
CA GLU A 50 1.68 -0.85 -19.78
C GLU A 50 1.43 -0.23 -18.39
N VAL A 51 0.35 -0.61 -17.71
CA VAL A 51 0.11 -0.21 -16.31
C VAL A 51 1.04 -0.97 -15.38
N GLY A 52 1.22 -2.28 -15.59
CA GLY A 52 2.15 -3.10 -14.82
C GLY A 52 3.57 -2.53 -14.79
N LYS A 53 4.10 -2.11 -15.94
CA LYS A 53 5.43 -1.47 -16.06
C LYS A 53 5.61 -0.16 -15.29
N THR A 54 4.53 0.42 -14.77
CA THR A 54 4.58 1.66 -13.98
C THR A 54 4.44 1.40 -12.48
N LEU A 55 4.17 0.15 -12.10
CA LEU A 55 3.96 -0.27 -10.72
C LEU A 55 5.16 -1.08 -10.24
N ASP A 56 6.31 -0.41 -10.07
CA ASP A 56 7.57 -0.97 -9.57
C ASP A 56 7.40 -1.79 -8.26
N VAL A 57 6.34 -1.52 -7.50
CA VAL A 57 6.01 -2.20 -6.24
C VAL A 57 5.45 -3.61 -6.41
N CYS A 58 4.96 -3.94 -7.60
CA CYS A 58 4.46 -5.27 -7.96
C CYS A 58 5.45 -6.06 -8.82
N GLU A 59 6.66 -5.54 -9.01
CA GLU A 59 7.75 -6.24 -9.68
C GLU A 59 8.51 -7.08 -8.63
N GLU A 60 8.63 -8.39 -8.86
CA GLU A 60 9.48 -9.29 -8.05
C GLU A 60 10.96 -9.20 -8.40
#